data_AF-A0A076H6S5-F1
#
_entry.id   AF-A0A076H6S5-F1
#
_cell.length_a   1.000
_cell.length_b   1.000
_cell.length_c   1.000
_cell.angle_alpha   90.00
_cell.angle_beta   90.00
_cell.angle_gamma   90.00
#
_symmetry.space_group_name_H-M   'P 1'
#
loop_
_entity.id
_entity.type
_entity.pdbx_description
1 polymer ?
#
loop_
_entity_poly.entity_id
_entity_poly.type
_entity_poly.pdbx_seq_one_letter_code
_entity_poly.pdbx_strand_id
1 'polypeptide(L)'
;MIPPMLPSWLSPSGGSPDVAEPERHAVLGTPLRAPLLSDQEEAIFACGCFWGAEKGFWRLPGVVSTAVGYAGGQVESPTYQQVCGGRTGHTEVVRVVWSTPAIDFSDLLKLFWECHDPTQGDRQGNDTGSQYRSAIYTTTDRQMSLALASRDAYQQALQERGFGAITTEIQADRTFHYAEPYHQQYLAKPGSRPYCSAMPTGAVLSGFDKADYRLPPRVWESYDWSISHCVLRSDNSPIRLN
;
A
#
# COMPACT_ATOMS: atom_id res chain seq x y z
N MET A 1 -7.70 -8.36 32.14
CA MET A 1 -7.33 -7.03 31.60
C MET A 1 -8.28 -6.72 30.47
N ILE A 2 -9.10 -5.69 30.65
CA ILE A 2 -10.02 -5.20 29.61
C ILE A 2 -9.14 -4.51 28.55
N PRO A 3 -9.19 -4.89 27.27
CA PRO A 3 -8.41 -4.21 26.24
C PRO A 3 -8.83 -2.72 26.19
N PRO A 4 -7.90 -1.80 25.93
CA PRO A 4 -8.25 -0.39 25.83
C PRO A 4 -9.32 -0.21 24.75
N MET A 5 -10.45 0.41 25.13
CA MET A 5 -11.47 0.81 24.16
C MET A 5 -10.83 1.70 23.11
N LEU A 6 -11.01 1.37 21.83
CA LEU A 6 -10.61 2.22 20.73
C LEU A 6 -11.29 3.60 20.89
N PRO A 7 -10.58 4.70 20.61
CA PRO A 7 -11.18 6.03 20.59
C PRO A 7 -12.41 6.07 19.67
N SER A 8 -13.48 6.74 20.11
CA SER A 8 -14.81 6.80 19.45
C SER A 8 -14.85 7.37 18.03
N TRP A 9 -13.71 7.81 17.49
CA TRP A 9 -13.56 8.34 16.12
C TRP A 9 -12.88 7.34 15.16
N LEU A 10 -12.37 6.21 15.66
CA LEU A 10 -11.90 5.05 14.87
C LEU A 10 -13.02 4.07 14.54
N SER A 11 -14.23 4.31 15.06
CA SER A 11 -15.44 3.58 14.70
C SER A 11 -16.57 4.59 14.75
N PRO A 12 -17.23 4.91 13.63
CA PRO A 12 -18.54 5.54 13.71
C PRO A 12 -19.40 4.61 14.59
N SER A 13 -20.08 5.18 15.58
CA SER A 13 -21.02 4.43 16.40
C SER A 13 -22.06 3.77 15.49
N GLY A 14 -22.05 2.44 15.44
CA GLY A 14 -23.07 1.63 14.79
C GLY A 14 -22.86 1.49 13.28
N GLY A 15 -22.91 0.24 12.81
CA GLY A 15 -23.11 -0.06 11.41
C GLY A 15 -24.36 0.68 10.92
N SER A 16 -24.15 1.72 10.12
CA SER A 16 -25.21 2.29 9.30
C SER A 16 -25.16 1.54 7.96
N PRO A 17 -26.21 0.79 7.58
CA PRO A 17 -26.22 -0.02 6.37
C PRO A 17 -26.36 0.79 5.07
N ASP A 18 -26.08 2.10 5.09
CA ASP A 18 -26.53 3.02 4.03
C ASP A 18 -25.50 4.10 3.65
N VAL A 19 -24.21 3.87 3.90
CA VAL A 19 -23.17 4.66 3.23
C VAL A 19 -22.97 4.06 1.85
N ALA A 20 -23.52 4.70 0.83
CA ALA A 20 -23.33 4.28 -0.55
C ALA A 20 -21.83 4.06 -0.85
N GLU A 21 -21.52 2.88 -1.35
CA GLU A 21 -20.16 2.53 -1.78
C GLU A 21 -19.68 3.54 -2.83
N PRO A 22 -18.49 4.12 -2.69
CA PRO A 22 -17.99 5.05 -3.69
C PRO A 22 -17.81 4.31 -5.00
N GLU A 23 -18.50 4.76 -6.05
CA GLU A 23 -18.35 4.16 -7.38
C GLU A 23 -17.01 4.54 -8.02
N ARG A 24 -16.48 5.72 -7.68
CA ARG A 24 -15.30 6.32 -8.29
C ARG A 24 -14.24 6.69 -7.26
N HIS A 25 -13.00 6.56 -7.70
CA HIS A 25 -11.82 6.98 -6.97
C HIS A 25 -11.81 8.50 -6.76
N ALA A 26 -11.68 8.95 -5.52
CA ALA A 26 -11.83 10.37 -5.17
C ALA A 26 -10.82 11.30 -5.89
N VAL A 27 -9.61 10.80 -6.18
CA VAL A 27 -8.55 11.53 -6.89
C VAL A 27 -8.54 11.26 -8.40
N LEU A 28 -8.37 9.99 -8.80
CA LEU A 28 -8.22 9.57 -10.20
C LEU A 28 -9.53 9.58 -11.00
N GLY A 29 -10.69 9.64 -10.35
CA GLY A 29 -12.01 9.69 -10.99
C GLY A 29 -12.42 8.40 -11.70
N THR A 30 -11.57 7.37 -11.71
CA THR A 30 -11.82 6.06 -12.32
C THR A 30 -12.71 5.19 -11.43
N PRO A 31 -13.42 4.18 -11.98
CA PRO A 31 -14.21 3.28 -11.15
C PRO A 31 -13.34 2.44 -10.20
N LEU A 32 -13.76 2.25 -8.94
CA LEU A 32 -12.99 1.48 -7.95
C LEU A 32 -13.06 -0.04 -8.16
N ARG A 33 -14.14 -0.51 -8.79
CA ARG A 33 -14.49 -1.94 -8.93
C ARG A 33 -14.66 -2.38 -10.39
N ALA A 34 -14.12 -1.61 -11.33
CA ALA A 34 -14.16 -2.01 -12.74
C ALA A 34 -13.32 -3.28 -12.96
N PRO A 35 -13.74 -4.18 -13.88
CA PRO A 35 -12.87 -5.25 -14.35
C PRO A 35 -11.63 -4.67 -15.03
N LEU A 36 -10.51 -5.41 -14.95
CA LEU A 36 -9.27 -5.01 -15.61
C LEU A 36 -9.46 -5.00 -17.13
N LEU A 37 -8.93 -3.96 -17.77
CA LEU A 37 -8.78 -3.91 -19.22
C LEU A 37 -7.57 -4.74 -19.65
N SER A 38 -7.47 -5.07 -20.95
CA SER A 38 -6.39 -5.89 -21.50
C SER A 38 -4.99 -5.29 -21.37
N ASP A 39 -4.91 -3.97 -21.18
CA ASP A 39 -3.69 -3.20 -20.98
C ASP A 39 -3.48 -2.82 -19.51
N GLN A 40 -4.15 -3.51 -18.59
CA GLN A 40 -4.06 -3.27 -17.15
C GLN A 40 -3.62 -4.52 -16.40
N GLU A 41 -2.85 -4.28 -15.34
CA GLU A 41 -2.52 -5.30 -14.34
C GLU A 41 -2.87 -4.78 -12.95
N GLU A 42 -2.94 -5.71 -12.00
CA GLU A 42 -3.11 -5.40 -10.59
C GLU A 42 -2.17 -6.21 -9.69
N ALA A 43 -1.90 -5.65 -8.52
CA ALA A 43 -1.17 -6.27 -7.43
C ALA A 43 -1.58 -5.61 -6.10
N ILE A 44 -1.25 -6.26 -5.00
CA ILE A 44 -1.64 -5.82 -3.66
C ILE A 44 -0.38 -5.61 -2.81
N PHE A 45 -0.30 -4.48 -2.12
CA PHE A 45 0.85 -4.09 -1.31
C PHE A 45 0.45 -3.75 0.12
N ALA A 46 1.23 -4.18 1.11
CA ALA A 46 1.09 -3.80 2.52
C ALA A 46 2.34 -3.08 3.01
N CYS A 47 2.17 -1.83 3.46
CA CYS A 47 3.25 -0.94 3.89
C CYS A 47 2.96 -0.33 5.28
N GLY A 48 2.23 -1.04 6.14
CA GLY A 48 1.64 -0.51 7.36
C GLY A 48 0.26 0.11 7.12
N CYS A 49 -0.02 1.25 7.77
CA CYS A 49 -1.28 1.97 7.61
C CYS A 49 -1.56 2.28 6.13
N PHE A 50 -2.65 1.72 5.62
CA PHE A 50 -2.99 1.78 4.20
C PHE A 50 -3.32 3.19 3.69
N TRP A 51 -3.62 4.17 4.55
CA TRP A 51 -4.02 5.52 4.13
C TRP A 51 -2.85 6.26 3.50
N GLY A 52 -1.69 6.21 4.14
CA GLY A 52 -0.46 6.76 3.59
C GLY A 52 0.05 5.95 2.41
N ALA A 53 -0.01 4.61 2.50
CA ALA A 53 0.42 3.74 1.42
C ALA A 53 -0.38 4.01 0.12
N GLU A 54 -1.70 4.09 0.22
CA GLU A 54 -2.60 4.35 -0.92
C GLU A 54 -2.24 5.69 -1.60
N LYS A 55 -1.99 6.73 -0.80
CA LYS A 55 -1.54 8.02 -1.30
C LYS A 55 -0.23 7.95 -2.06
N GLY A 56 0.70 7.11 -1.63
CA GLY A 56 1.94 6.86 -2.38
C GLY A 56 1.62 6.33 -3.78
N PHE A 57 0.79 5.30 -3.86
CA PHE A 57 0.52 4.61 -5.13
C PHE A 57 -0.31 5.45 -6.10
N TRP A 58 -1.42 6.07 -5.69
CA TRP A 58 -2.28 6.79 -6.65
C TRP A 58 -1.58 7.99 -7.29
N ARG A 59 -0.49 8.48 -6.67
CA ARG A 59 0.29 9.61 -7.21
C ARG A 59 1.19 9.22 -8.38
N LEU A 60 1.51 7.93 -8.55
CA LEU A 60 2.39 7.49 -9.63
C LEU A 60 1.71 7.65 -11.00
N PRO A 61 2.39 8.25 -11.99
CA PRO A 61 1.88 8.31 -13.36
C PRO A 61 1.63 6.91 -13.90
N GLY A 62 0.49 6.71 -14.57
CA GLY A 62 0.11 5.39 -15.11
C GLY A 62 -0.67 4.50 -14.15
N VAL A 63 -0.77 4.84 -12.86
CA VAL A 63 -1.73 4.21 -11.95
C VAL A 63 -3.15 4.65 -12.32
N VAL A 64 -4.01 3.67 -12.54
CA VAL A 64 -5.38 3.85 -13.03
C VAL A 64 -6.35 3.95 -11.87
N SER A 65 -6.19 3.13 -10.84
CA SER A 65 -7.05 3.11 -9.66
C SER A 65 -6.32 2.50 -8.47
N THR A 66 -6.64 2.94 -7.26
CA THR A 66 -6.26 2.26 -6.01
C THR A 66 -7.47 2.01 -5.14
N ALA A 67 -7.40 1.00 -4.29
CA ALA A 67 -8.39 0.77 -3.23
C ALA A 67 -7.70 0.21 -2.01
N VAL A 68 -8.18 0.57 -0.83
CA VAL A 68 -7.69 0.01 0.43
C VAL A 68 -8.57 -1.13 0.93
N GLY A 69 -7.95 -2.08 1.61
CA GLY A 69 -8.62 -3.30 2.04
C GLY A 69 -7.79 -4.17 2.96
N TYR A 70 -8.22 -5.42 3.05
CA TYR A 70 -7.67 -6.46 3.90
C TYR A 70 -7.36 -7.71 3.08
N ALA A 71 -6.17 -8.27 3.25
CA ALA A 71 -5.76 -9.51 2.58
C ALA A 71 -4.74 -10.30 3.42
N GLY A 72 -4.50 -11.56 3.02
CA GLY A 72 -3.51 -12.45 3.64
C GLY A 72 -3.97 -13.19 4.90
N GLY A 73 -5.18 -12.90 5.38
CA GLY A 73 -5.84 -13.60 6.49
C GLY A 73 -6.77 -14.71 6.03
N GLN A 74 -7.54 -15.24 6.99
CA GLN A 74 -8.43 -16.38 6.79
C GLN A 74 -9.92 -16.03 6.91
N VAL A 75 -10.25 -14.90 7.54
CA VAL A 75 -11.65 -14.50 7.75
C VAL A 75 -12.21 -13.89 6.47
N GLU A 76 -13.30 -14.46 5.95
CA GLU A 76 -14.00 -13.88 4.80
C GLU A 76 -14.70 -12.57 5.17
N SER A 77 -14.62 -11.58 4.29
CA SER A 77 -15.30 -10.28 4.42
C SER A 77 -15.11 -9.62 5.81
N PRO A 78 -13.85 -9.45 6.27
CA PRO A 78 -13.58 -8.91 7.60
C PRO A 78 -13.94 -7.42 7.67
N THR A 79 -14.45 -6.97 8.82
CA THR A 79 -14.61 -5.54 9.11
C THR A 79 -13.33 -4.95 9.69
N TYR A 80 -13.15 -3.63 9.60
CA TYR A 80 -12.01 -2.94 10.22
C TYR A 80 -11.83 -3.31 11.69
N GLN A 81 -12.92 -3.36 12.46
CA GLN A 81 -12.90 -3.71 13.87
C GLN A 81 -12.38 -5.13 14.12
N GLN A 82 -12.75 -6.09 13.27
CA GLN A 82 -12.25 -7.46 13.37
C GLN A 82 -10.76 -7.53 13.06
N VAL A 83 -10.30 -6.80 12.05
CA VAL A 83 -8.87 -6.72 11.67
C VAL A 83 -8.05 -6.06 12.77
N CYS A 84 -8.49 -4.93 13.34
CA CYS A 84 -7.83 -4.29 14.48
C CYS A 84 -7.77 -5.20 15.72
N GLY A 85 -8.70 -6.15 15.85
CA GLY A 85 -8.67 -7.17 16.89
C GLY A 85 -7.53 -8.18 16.74
N GLY A 86 -6.82 -8.20 15.62
CA GLY A 86 -5.63 -9.03 15.35
C GLY A 86 -5.91 -10.51 15.12
N ARG A 87 -7.18 -10.94 15.11
CA ARG A 87 -7.57 -12.37 15.06
C ARG A 87 -7.91 -12.86 13.66
N THR A 88 -7.96 -11.98 12.67
CA THR A 88 -8.34 -12.34 11.30
C THR A 88 -7.18 -12.88 10.47
N GLY A 89 -5.94 -12.57 10.87
CA GLY A 89 -4.71 -12.81 10.10
C GLY A 89 -4.50 -11.85 8.93
N HIS A 90 -5.46 -10.96 8.65
CA HIS A 90 -5.33 -10.00 7.55
C HIS A 90 -4.36 -8.88 7.88
N THR A 91 -3.72 -8.35 6.84
CA THR A 91 -3.02 -7.07 6.87
C THR A 91 -3.78 -6.01 6.10
N GLU A 92 -3.62 -4.76 6.53
CA GLU A 92 -4.01 -3.60 5.74
C GLU A 92 -3.22 -3.59 4.45
N VAL A 93 -3.94 -3.44 3.34
CA VAL A 93 -3.35 -3.49 2.00
C VAL A 93 -3.92 -2.42 1.09
N VAL A 94 -3.16 -2.11 0.06
CA VAL A 94 -3.55 -1.30 -1.10
C VAL A 94 -3.59 -2.21 -2.32
N ARG A 95 -4.75 -2.35 -2.95
CA ARG A 95 -4.87 -2.86 -4.32
C ARG A 95 -4.52 -1.72 -5.27
N VAL A 96 -3.60 -1.97 -6.19
CA VAL A 96 -3.13 -1.01 -7.19
C VAL A 96 -3.42 -1.58 -8.58
N VAL A 97 -4.14 -0.81 -9.39
CA VAL A 97 -4.38 -1.10 -10.81
C VAL A 97 -3.63 -0.09 -11.64
N TRP A 98 -2.87 -0.54 -12.63
CA TRP A 98 -2.06 0.32 -13.48
C TRP A 98 -2.18 -0.03 -14.96
N SER A 99 -1.82 0.95 -15.80
CA SER A 99 -1.71 0.78 -17.25
C SER A 99 -0.34 0.23 -17.59
N THR A 100 -0.28 -1.00 -18.10
CA THR A 100 0.98 -1.70 -18.39
C THR A 100 1.84 -1.00 -19.43
N PRO A 101 1.34 -0.18 -20.39
CA PRO A 101 2.19 0.65 -21.24
C PRO A 101 2.91 1.79 -20.50
N ALA A 102 2.31 2.35 -19.45
CA ALA A 102 2.77 3.59 -18.82
C ALA A 102 3.73 3.38 -17.63
N ILE A 103 3.52 2.30 -16.87
CA ILE A 103 4.27 1.98 -15.65
C ILE A 103 4.44 0.45 -15.56
N ASP A 104 5.60 0.00 -15.09
CA ASP A 104 5.85 -1.43 -14.84
C ASP A 104 5.72 -1.78 -13.36
N PHE A 105 5.53 -3.06 -13.08
CA PHE A 105 5.55 -3.59 -11.72
C PHE A 105 6.86 -3.25 -10.98
N SER A 106 8.00 -3.11 -11.69
CA SER A 106 9.27 -2.67 -11.12
C SER A 106 9.19 -1.27 -10.51
N ASP A 107 8.47 -0.33 -11.14
CA ASP A 107 8.25 1.01 -10.59
C ASP A 107 7.42 0.94 -9.29
N LEU A 108 6.39 0.10 -9.28
CA LEU A 108 5.57 -0.11 -8.07
C LEU A 108 6.37 -0.74 -6.94
N LEU A 109 7.25 -1.69 -7.24
CA LEU A 109 8.18 -2.29 -6.28
C LEU A 109 9.15 -1.24 -5.72
N LYS A 110 9.64 -0.30 -6.53
CA LYS A 110 10.49 0.79 -6.04
C LYS A 110 9.76 1.66 -5.02
N LEU A 111 8.53 2.08 -5.32
CA LEU A 111 7.74 2.81 -4.34
C LEU A 111 7.53 1.98 -3.07
N PHE A 112 7.11 0.72 -3.23
CA PHE A 112 6.86 -0.19 -2.12
C PHE A 112 8.08 -0.30 -1.19
N TRP A 113 9.24 -0.67 -1.72
CA TRP A 113 10.43 -0.90 -0.91
C TRP A 113 10.92 0.37 -0.21
N GLU A 114 10.82 1.53 -0.87
CA GLU A 114 11.37 2.78 -0.35
C GLU A 114 10.43 3.53 0.59
N CYS A 115 9.12 3.24 0.59
CA CYS A 115 8.14 4.00 1.37
C CYS A 115 7.96 3.56 2.84
N HIS A 116 8.41 2.36 3.22
CA HIS A 116 8.28 1.84 4.59
C HIS A 116 9.53 1.07 5.04
N ASP A 117 9.53 0.61 6.29
CA ASP A 117 10.57 -0.28 6.80
C ASP A 117 10.10 -1.74 6.72
N PRO A 118 10.62 -2.55 5.79
CA PRO A 118 10.20 -3.94 5.59
C PRO A 118 10.84 -4.92 6.60
N THR A 119 11.56 -4.45 7.61
CA THR A 119 12.29 -5.30 8.58
C THR A 119 11.59 -5.42 9.94
N GLN A 120 10.40 -4.84 10.08
CA GLN A 120 9.74 -4.65 11.36
C GLN A 120 8.79 -5.79 11.80
N GLY A 121 8.52 -6.78 10.92
CA GLY A 121 7.61 -7.89 11.20
C GLY A 121 6.17 -7.41 11.35
N ASP A 122 5.52 -7.79 12.44
CA ASP A 122 4.14 -7.41 12.79
C ASP A 122 4.06 -5.97 13.35
N ARG A 123 4.68 -5.02 12.64
CA ARG A 123 4.73 -3.61 13.00
C ARG A 123 5.09 -2.74 11.79
N GLN A 124 4.60 -1.50 11.78
CA GLN A 124 5.15 -0.43 10.96
C GLN A 124 5.19 0.89 11.74
N GLY A 125 6.39 1.39 12.01
CA GLY A 125 6.60 2.56 12.86
C GLY A 125 5.97 2.38 14.24
N ASN A 126 5.02 3.25 14.58
CA ASN A 126 4.28 3.19 15.84
C ASN A 126 3.08 2.24 15.80
N ASP A 127 2.70 1.75 14.62
CA ASP A 127 1.58 0.83 14.45
C ASP A 127 2.02 -0.60 14.68
N THR A 128 1.58 -1.20 15.78
CA THR A 128 1.96 -2.57 16.18
C THR A 128 0.80 -3.53 15.99
N GLY A 129 1.08 -4.67 15.38
CA GLY A 129 0.13 -5.73 15.09
C GLY A 129 0.35 -6.34 13.70
N SER A 130 -0.03 -7.59 13.55
CA SER A 130 0.10 -8.34 12.28
C SER A 130 -0.70 -7.72 11.13
N GLN A 131 -1.66 -6.85 11.45
CA GLN A 131 -2.39 -6.07 10.47
C GLN A 131 -1.59 -4.96 9.80
N TYR A 132 -0.37 -4.68 10.26
CA TYR A 132 0.51 -3.64 9.72
C TYR A 132 1.81 -4.22 9.15
N ARG A 133 1.88 -5.54 8.95
CA ARG A 133 3.07 -6.19 8.41
C ARG A 133 3.34 -5.77 6.96
N SER A 134 4.59 -5.94 6.54
CA SER A 134 4.94 -5.77 5.13
C SER A 134 4.51 -6.99 4.30
N ALA A 135 3.88 -6.77 3.15
CA ALA A 135 3.47 -7.85 2.25
C ALA A 135 3.35 -7.39 0.78
N ILE A 136 3.54 -8.33 -0.14
CA ILE A 136 3.27 -8.21 -1.57
C ILE A 136 2.43 -9.43 -1.98
N TYR A 137 1.22 -9.20 -2.50
CA TYR A 137 0.42 -10.24 -3.12
C TYR A 137 0.33 -10.02 -4.63
N THR A 138 0.86 -11.01 -5.34
CA THR A 138 1.03 -10.99 -6.79
C THR A 138 -0.10 -11.75 -7.48
N THR A 139 -0.36 -11.41 -8.75
CA THR A 139 -1.40 -12.02 -9.58
C THR A 139 -0.84 -12.78 -10.79
N THR A 140 0.47 -12.71 -11.02
CA THR A 140 1.15 -13.41 -12.11
C THR A 140 2.53 -13.94 -11.70
N ASP A 141 3.01 -14.98 -12.38
CA ASP A 141 4.36 -15.53 -12.16
C ASP A 141 5.47 -14.51 -12.46
N ARG A 142 5.23 -13.59 -13.40
CA ARG A 142 6.15 -12.49 -13.70
C ARG A 142 6.29 -11.58 -12.48
N GLN A 143 5.17 -11.17 -11.88
CA GLN A 143 5.17 -10.34 -10.67
C GLN A 143 5.83 -11.07 -9.50
N MET A 144 5.55 -12.36 -9.29
CA MET A 144 6.22 -13.16 -8.26
C MET A 144 7.75 -13.14 -8.44
N SER A 145 8.22 -13.37 -9.67
CA SER A 145 9.66 -13.38 -9.96
C SER A 145 10.32 -12.01 -9.70
N LEU A 146 9.67 -10.92 -10.12
CA LEU A 146 10.16 -9.55 -9.88
C LEU A 146 10.11 -9.15 -8.40
N ALA A 147 9.07 -9.56 -7.67
CA ALA A 147 8.96 -9.32 -6.23
C ALA A 147 10.08 -10.00 -5.45
N LEU A 148 10.41 -11.25 -5.79
CA LEU A 148 11.54 -11.97 -5.19
C LEU A 148 12.90 -11.35 -5.56
N ALA A 149 13.12 -11.01 -6.83
CA ALA A 149 14.36 -10.38 -7.28
C ALA A 149 14.58 -9.00 -6.64
N SER A 150 13.52 -8.18 -6.56
CA SER A 150 13.59 -6.86 -5.92
C SER A 150 13.80 -6.96 -4.41
N ARG A 151 13.19 -7.95 -3.72
CA ARG A 151 13.48 -8.25 -2.32
C ARG A 151 14.97 -8.50 -2.12
N ASP A 152 15.56 -9.37 -2.93
CA ASP A 152 16.96 -9.76 -2.79
C ASP A 152 17.91 -8.57 -3.04
N ALA A 153 17.60 -7.74 -4.04
CA ALA A 153 18.34 -6.50 -4.29
C ALA A 153 18.18 -5.49 -3.14
N TYR A 154 16.96 -5.29 -2.63
CA TYR A 154 16.72 -4.33 -1.55
C TYR A 154 17.31 -4.80 -0.22
N GLN A 155 17.36 -6.11 0.03
CA GLN A 155 17.99 -6.69 1.20
C GLN A 155 19.47 -6.31 1.29
N GLN A 156 20.19 -6.24 0.16
CA GLN A 156 21.59 -5.79 0.11
C GLN A 156 21.70 -4.31 0.52
N ALA A 157 20.86 -3.46 -0.07
CA ALA A 157 20.83 -2.02 0.27
C ALA A 157 20.47 -1.76 1.74
N LEU A 158 19.61 -2.59 2.34
CA LEU A 158 19.28 -2.53 3.77
C LEU A 158 20.45 -2.94 4.65
N GLN A 159 21.18 -4.01 4.29
CA GLN A 159 22.35 -4.50 5.02
C GLN A 159 23.47 -3.46 5.06
N GLU A 160 23.72 -2.78 3.94
CA GLU A 160 24.70 -1.68 3.87
C GLU A 160 24.39 -0.52 4.83
N ARG A 161 23.11 -0.38 5.19
CA ARG A 161 22.61 0.65 6.12
C ARG A 161 22.37 0.12 7.54
N GLY A 162 22.78 -1.12 7.82
CA GLY A 162 22.69 -1.74 9.16
C GLY A 162 21.29 -2.22 9.56
N PHE A 163 20.38 -2.37 8.61
CA PHE A 163 19.05 -2.95 8.86
C PHE A 163 19.09 -4.48 8.89
N GLY A 164 18.09 -5.07 9.54
CA GLY A 164 17.93 -6.52 9.65
C GLY A 164 17.42 -7.20 8.38
N ALA A 165 16.99 -8.45 8.55
CA ALA A 165 16.37 -9.21 7.46
C ALA A 165 14.99 -8.65 7.10
N ILE A 166 14.67 -8.65 5.81
CA ILE A 166 13.33 -8.34 5.30
C ILE A 166 12.34 -9.38 5.84
N THR A 167 11.23 -8.87 6.37
CA THR A 167 10.10 -9.64 6.91
C THR A 167 8.89 -9.67 5.98
N THR A 168 8.99 -9.07 4.80
CA THR A 168 7.92 -8.98 3.82
C THR A 168 7.40 -10.36 3.40
N GLU A 169 6.10 -10.58 3.59
CA GLU A 169 5.39 -11.74 3.05
C GLU A 169 5.19 -11.56 1.55
N ILE A 170 5.70 -12.48 0.72
CA ILE A 170 5.49 -12.46 -0.74
C ILE A 170 4.75 -13.72 -1.14
N GLN A 171 3.52 -13.57 -1.60
CA GLN A 171 2.62 -14.69 -1.94
C GLN A 171 1.80 -14.36 -3.21
N ALA A 172 1.20 -15.39 -3.81
CA ALA A 172 0.30 -15.24 -4.95
C ALA A 172 -1.16 -15.40 -4.52
N ASP A 173 -2.09 -14.90 -5.35
CA ASP A 173 -3.52 -15.23 -5.33
C ASP A 173 -4.23 -15.04 -3.97
N ARG A 174 -3.89 -13.95 -3.26
CA ARG A 174 -4.59 -13.59 -2.03
C ARG A 174 -5.88 -12.82 -2.34
N THR A 175 -6.98 -13.26 -1.75
CA THR A 175 -8.27 -12.57 -1.83
C THR A 175 -8.17 -11.19 -1.20
N PHE A 176 -8.55 -10.16 -1.96
CA PHE A 176 -8.69 -8.79 -1.48
C PHE A 176 -10.11 -8.55 -0.99
N HIS A 177 -10.25 -8.10 0.25
CA HIS A 177 -11.50 -7.61 0.80
C HIS A 177 -11.47 -6.09 0.88
N TYR A 178 -12.40 -5.40 0.22
CA TYR A 178 -12.50 -3.94 0.31
C TYR A 178 -12.74 -3.53 1.77
N ALA A 179 -11.99 -2.52 2.23
CA ALA A 179 -12.31 -1.81 3.46
C ALA A 179 -13.50 -0.89 3.24
N GLU A 180 -14.09 -0.42 4.33
CA GLU A 180 -15.29 0.41 4.33
C GLU A 180 -15.12 1.70 3.51
N PRO A 181 -16.20 2.24 2.93
CA PRO A 181 -16.21 3.47 2.12
C PRO A 181 -15.42 4.65 2.68
N TYR A 182 -15.42 4.82 4.01
CA TYR A 182 -14.74 5.94 4.64
C TYR A 182 -13.21 5.81 4.58
N HIS A 183 -12.64 4.59 4.47
CA HIS A 183 -11.20 4.37 4.32
C HIS A 183 -10.69 4.67 2.91
N GLN A 184 -11.52 4.49 1.87
CA GLN A 184 -11.12 4.69 0.47
C GLN A 184 -10.67 6.13 0.22
N GLN A 185 -9.43 6.32 -0.25
CA GLN A 185 -8.80 7.63 -0.49
C GLN A 185 -8.92 8.59 0.71
N TYR A 186 -8.78 8.06 1.93
CA TYR A 186 -9.02 8.80 3.17
C TYR A 186 -8.30 10.16 3.22
N LEU A 187 -7.01 10.21 2.89
CA LEU A 187 -6.20 11.44 2.94
C LEU A 187 -6.55 12.47 1.85
N ALA A 188 -7.34 12.10 0.84
CA ALA A 188 -7.86 13.04 -0.15
C ALA A 188 -9.16 13.72 0.31
N LYS A 189 -9.84 13.19 1.33
CA LYS A 189 -11.12 13.71 1.81
C LYS A 189 -10.93 15.00 2.64
N PRO A 190 -11.81 16.00 2.49
CA PRO A 190 -11.82 17.17 3.35
C PRO A 190 -11.94 16.79 4.84
N GLY A 191 -11.13 17.43 5.69
CA GLY A 191 -11.16 17.19 7.14
C GLY A 191 -10.56 15.85 7.60
N SER A 192 -9.91 15.10 6.70
CA SER A 192 -9.20 13.87 7.08
C SER A 192 -8.05 14.16 8.05
N ARG A 193 -7.81 13.23 8.97
CA ARG A 193 -6.66 13.32 9.88
C ARG A 193 -5.39 12.99 9.08
N PRO A 194 -4.34 13.82 9.13
CA PRO A 194 -3.07 13.52 8.46
C PRO A 194 -2.36 12.40 9.22
N TYR A 195 -2.67 11.15 8.88
CA TYR A 195 -2.10 9.97 9.51
C TYR A 195 -1.45 9.05 8.48
N CYS A 196 -0.23 8.61 8.78
CA CYS A 196 0.55 7.71 7.96
C CYS A 196 1.60 7.04 8.85
N SER A 197 1.77 5.73 8.72
CA SER A 197 2.76 4.95 9.46
C SER A 197 4.12 4.88 8.77
N ALA A 198 4.26 5.49 7.59
CA ALA A 198 5.45 5.35 6.75
C ALA A 198 6.72 5.74 7.52
N MET A 199 7.61 4.77 7.69
CA MET A 199 8.95 4.93 8.22
C MET A 199 9.95 4.45 7.17
N PRO A 200 10.19 5.22 6.09
CA PRO A 200 11.17 4.88 5.08
C PRO A 200 12.52 4.55 5.73
N THR A 201 13.17 3.50 5.27
CA THR A 201 14.52 3.20 5.76
C THR A 201 15.51 4.25 5.27
N GLY A 202 15.31 4.78 4.06
CA GLY A 202 16.26 5.59 3.31
C GLY A 202 17.23 4.76 2.45
N ALA A 203 17.06 3.44 2.38
CA ALA A 203 17.67 2.61 1.34
C ALA A 203 16.99 2.88 -0.01
N VAL A 204 17.71 2.61 -1.10
CA VAL A 204 17.23 2.82 -2.46
C VAL A 204 17.22 1.49 -3.19
N LEU A 205 16.11 1.16 -3.85
CA LEU A 205 16.04 0.02 -4.74
C LEU A 205 16.79 0.34 -6.04
N SER A 206 17.89 -0.39 -6.26
CA SER A 206 18.69 -0.33 -7.47
C SER A 206 18.06 -1.16 -8.61
N GLY A 207 18.77 -1.28 -9.73
CA GLY A 207 18.39 -2.23 -10.78
C GLY A 207 18.49 -3.68 -10.29
N PHE A 208 17.51 -4.50 -10.64
CA PHE A 208 17.47 -5.93 -10.34
C PHE A 208 17.11 -6.74 -11.59
N ASP A 209 17.24 -8.07 -11.52
CA ASP A 209 17.01 -8.94 -12.68
C ASP A 209 15.62 -8.70 -13.27
N LYS A 210 15.57 -8.49 -14.60
CA LYS A 210 14.36 -8.24 -15.40
C LYS A 210 13.54 -7.00 -15.01
N ALA A 211 14.09 -6.10 -14.20
CA ALA A 211 13.44 -4.83 -13.92
C ALA A 211 13.26 -4.02 -15.22
N ASP A 212 12.06 -3.45 -15.42
CA ASP A 212 11.68 -2.65 -16.58
C ASP A 212 11.12 -1.30 -16.12
N TYR A 213 11.91 -0.52 -15.39
CA TYR A 213 11.47 0.80 -14.89
C TYR A 213 11.05 1.73 -16.04
N ARG A 214 9.81 2.22 -16.00
CA ARG A 214 9.26 3.12 -17.04
C ARG A 214 9.15 4.55 -16.58
N LEU A 215 9.08 4.77 -15.27
CA LEU A 215 8.95 6.12 -14.74
C LEU A 215 10.30 6.85 -14.74
N PRO A 216 10.35 8.11 -15.22
CA PRO A 216 11.59 8.86 -15.25
C PRO A 216 12.05 9.24 -13.83
N PRO A 217 13.36 9.43 -13.60
CA PRO A 217 13.93 9.74 -12.29
C PRO A 217 13.21 10.85 -11.51
N ARG A 218 12.79 11.93 -12.19
CA ARG A 218 12.07 13.06 -11.61
C ARG A 218 10.75 12.72 -10.89
N VAL A 219 10.13 11.58 -11.21
CA VAL A 219 8.95 11.12 -10.46
C VAL A 219 9.34 10.83 -9.01
N TRP A 220 10.51 10.23 -8.81
CA TRP A 220 11.01 9.85 -7.49
C TRP A 220 11.45 11.05 -6.65
N GLU A 221 11.83 12.17 -7.28
CA GLU A 221 12.10 13.44 -6.60
C GLU A 221 10.84 14.04 -5.91
N SER A 222 9.65 13.58 -6.29
CA SER A 222 8.38 13.97 -5.64
C SER A 222 8.13 13.24 -4.30
N TYR A 223 9.05 12.38 -3.89
CA TYR A 223 9.03 11.67 -2.62
C TYR A 223 10.33 11.93 -1.84
N ASP A 224 10.20 12.42 -0.61
CA ASP A 224 11.33 12.66 0.28
C ASP A 224 11.38 11.58 1.37
N TRP A 225 12.15 10.52 1.11
CA TRP A 225 12.32 9.39 2.04
C TRP A 225 13.17 9.73 3.27
N SER A 226 13.77 10.92 3.35
CA SER A 226 14.51 11.32 4.56
C SER A 226 13.58 11.72 5.72
N ILE A 227 12.28 11.83 5.45
CA ILE A 227 11.28 12.35 6.37
C ILE A 227 10.28 11.25 6.77
N SER A 228 10.08 11.05 8.07
CA SER A 228 8.99 10.19 8.57
C SER A 228 7.62 10.74 8.14
N HIS A 229 6.73 9.84 7.75
CA HIS A 229 5.40 10.17 7.23
C HIS A 229 5.46 11.06 5.96
N CYS A 230 6.50 10.92 5.13
CA CYS A 230 6.75 11.73 3.94
C CYS A 230 5.54 11.88 3.00
N VAL A 231 4.75 10.82 2.86
CA VAL A 231 3.57 10.81 2.00
C VAL A 231 2.49 11.80 2.45
N LEU A 232 2.46 12.18 3.73
CA LEU A 232 1.55 13.22 4.22
C LEU A 232 1.90 14.61 3.69
N ARG A 233 3.18 14.88 3.42
CA ARG A 233 3.67 16.21 3.01
C ARG A 233 3.53 16.47 1.51
N SER A 234 3.26 15.44 0.72
CA SER A 234 3.10 15.54 -0.73
C SER A 234 1.71 16.04 -1.12
N ASP A 235 1.56 16.59 -2.32
CA ASP A 235 0.25 16.88 -2.92
C ASP A 235 -0.56 15.57 -3.06
N ASN A 236 -1.89 15.65 -2.95
CA ASN A 236 -2.77 14.52 -3.26
C ASN A 236 -2.86 14.25 -4.76
N SER A 237 -2.54 15.20 -5.62
CA SER A 237 -2.65 15.09 -7.06
C SER A 237 -1.62 14.11 -7.65
N PRO A 238 -1.96 13.39 -8.73
CA PRO A 238 -0.99 12.61 -9.49
C PRO A 238 0.19 13.47 -9.95
N ILE A 239 1.39 12.88 -9.88
CA ILE A 239 2.61 13.51 -10.38
C ILE A 239 2.46 13.66 -11.90
N ARG A 240 2.82 14.82 -12.43
CA ARG A 240 2.74 15.09 -13.87
C ARG A 240 4.10 14.90 -14.53
N LEU A 241 4.08 14.38 -15.76
CA LEU A 241 5.27 14.14 -16.58
C LEU A 241 5.57 15.27 -17.57
N ASN A 242 4.95 16.44 -17.44
CA ASN A 242 5.19 17.56 -18.35
C ASN A 242 6.41 18.42 -17.95
#